data_AF-A0A4U8TCI5-F1
#
_entry.id   AF-A0A4U8TCI5-F1
#
_cell.length_a   1.000
_cell.length_b   1.000
_cell.length_c   1.000
_cell.angle_alpha   90.00
_cell.angle_beta   90.00
_cell.angle_gamma   90.00
#
_symmetry.space_group_name_H-M   'P 1'
#
loop_
_entity.id
_entity.type
_entity.pdbx_description
1 polymer ?
#
loop_
_entity_poly.entity_id
_entity_poly.type
_entity_poly.pdbx_seq_one_letter_code
_entity_poly.pdbx_strand_id
1 'polypeptide(L)' 'MTHQESLSQVMSKKGIKLRTWAKAKGLSEKDIRILNQISFGAIKGKRGRARELKNLLMQEGFIA' A
#
# COMPACT_ATOMS: atom_id res chain seq x y z
N MET A 1 -22.37 3.76 -4.12
CA MET A 1 -21.24 3.16 -3.37
C MET A 1 -19.96 3.57 -4.07
N THR A 2 -19.19 4.51 -3.50
CA THR A 2 -17.87 4.89 -4.04
C THR A 2 -16.90 3.74 -3.77
N HIS A 3 -16.65 2.89 -4.76
CA HIS A 3 -15.55 1.93 -4.68
C HIS A 3 -14.24 2.72 -4.61
N GLN A 4 -13.69 2.85 -3.40
CA GLN A 4 -12.36 3.40 -3.21
C GLN A 4 -11.37 2.51 -3.96
N GLU A 5 -10.63 3.09 -4.89
CA GLU A 5 -9.67 2.34 -5.72
C GLU A 5 -8.65 1.64 -4.84
N SER A 6 -8.37 0.38 -5.16
CA SER A 6 -7.34 -0.38 -4.45
C SER A 6 -5.96 0.22 -4.69
N LEU A 7 -5.05 0.08 -3.73
CA LEU A 7 -3.65 0.49 -3.85
C LEU A 7 -3.00 -0.07 -5.11
N SER A 8 -3.32 -1.33 -5.45
CA SER A 8 -2.80 -1.95 -6.69
C SER A 8 -3.28 -1.23 -7.94
N GLN A 9 -4.54 -0.76 -7.99
CA GLN A 9 -5.06 0.04 -9.10
C GLN A 9 -4.38 1.42 -9.13
N VAL A 10 -4.22 2.09 -7.98
CA VAL A 10 -3.57 3.41 -7.91
C VAL A 10 -2.12 3.35 -8.39
N MET A 11 -1.37 2.34 -7.95
CA MET A 11 0.01 2.15 -8.41
C MET A 11 0.08 1.76 -9.89
N SER A 12 -0.86 0.92 -10.36
CA SER A 12 -0.93 0.51 -11.76
C SER A 12 -1.18 1.68 -12.70
N LYS A 13 -1.98 2.68 -12.30
CA LYS A 13 -2.17 3.93 -13.07
C LYS A 13 -0.88 4.73 -13.23
N LYS A 14 0.07 4.57 -12.31
CA LYS A 14 1.43 5.13 -12.39
C LYS A 14 2.43 4.19 -13.06
N GLY A 15 1.98 3.07 -13.64
CA GLY A 15 2.84 2.08 -14.29
C GLY A 15 3.61 1.16 -13.32
N ILE A 16 3.25 1.14 -12.03
CA ILE A 16 3.99 0.42 -10.99
C ILE A 16 3.13 -0.72 -10.43
N LYS A 17 3.71 -1.94 -10.35
CA LYS A 17 3.07 -3.08 -9.68
C LYS A 17 3.43 -3.09 -8.19
N LEU A 18 2.43 -3.25 -7.31
CA LEU A 18 2.61 -3.28 -5.85
C LEU A 18 3.72 -4.25 -5.41
N ARG A 19 3.71 -5.50 -5.93
CA ARG A 19 4.71 -6.51 -5.56
C ARG A 19 6.12 -6.13 -6.02
N THR A 20 6.25 -5.50 -7.19
CA THR A 20 7.56 -5.04 -7.71
C THR A 20 8.10 -3.89 -6.87
N TRP A 21 7.27 -2.90 -6.57
CA TRP A 21 7.64 -1.80 -5.68
C TRP A 21 8.01 -2.29 -4.28
N ALA A 22 7.22 -3.18 -3.70
CA ALA A 22 7.49 -3.74 -2.38
C ALA A 22 8.84 -4.46 -2.33
N LYS A 23 9.17 -5.27 -3.35
CA LYS A 23 10.48 -5.91 -3.49
C LYS A 23 11.62 -4.89 -3.61
N ALA A 24 11.44 -3.85 -4.43
CA ALA A 24 12.44 -2.79 -4.59
C ALA A 24 12.71 -2.02 -3.28
N LYS A 25 11.71 -1.91 -2.40
CA LYS A 25 11.83 -1.32 -1.06
C LYS A 25 12.32 -2.31 0.02
N GLY A 26 12.65 -3.55 -0.35
CA GLY A 26 13.10 -4.58 0.59
C GLY A 26 12.00 -5.08 1.54
N LEU A 27 10.72 -4.92 1.17
CA LEU A 27 9.60 -5.34 1.99
C LEU A 27 9.37 -6.85 1.93
N SER A 28 8.97 -7.41 3.06
CA SER A 28 8.66 -8.84 3.19
C SER A 28 7.28 -9.19 2.64
N GLU A 29 6.98 -10.48 2.46
CA GLU A 29 5.63 -10.90 2.06
C GLU A 29 4.57 -10.56 3.12
N LYS A 30 4.95 -10.52 4.40
CA LYS A 30 4.08 -10.06 5.49
C LYS A 30 3.71 -8.58 5.30
N ASP A 31 4.65 -7.75 4.88
CA ASP A 31 4.41 -6.33 4.60
C ASP A 31 3.48 -6.14 3.40
N ILE A 32 3.66 -6.94 2.34
CA ILE A 32 2.75 -6.93 1.17
C ILE A 32 1.33 -7.29 1.59
N ARG A 33 1.17 -8.27 2.48
CA ARG A 33 -0.15 -8.63 3.03
C ARG A 33 -0.77 -7.47 3.82
N ILE A 34 0.01 -6.75 4.63
CA ILE A 34 -0.47 -5.57 5.36
C ILE A 34 -0.89 -4.46 4.39
N LEU A 35 -0.10 -4.19 3.34
CA LEU A 35 -0.44 -3.22 2.29
C LEU A 35 -1.75 -3.57 1.59
N ASN A 36 -1.99 -4.84 1.29
CA ASN A 36 -3.27 -5.31 0.76
C ASN A 36 -4.42 -5.09 1.75
N GLN A 37 -4.22 -5.37 3.04
CA GLN A 37 -5.25 -5.12 4.06
C GLN A 37 -5.57 -3.62 4.19
N ILE A 38 -4.58 -2.74 4.06
CA ILE A 38 -4.79 -1.28 4.01
C ILE A 38 -5.57 -0.91 2.74
N SER A 39 -5.17 -1.46 1.60
CA SER A 39 -5.81 -1.23 0.29
C SER A 39 -7.30 -1.59 0.27
N PHE A 40 -7.68 -2.69 0.92
CA PHE A 40 -9.09 -3.12 1.01
C PHE A 40 -9.85 -2.47 2.18
N GLY A 41 -9.22 -1.54 2.92
CA GLY A 41 -9.83 -0.87 4.06
C GLY A 41 -10.02 -1.76 5.30
N ALA A 42 -9.54 -3.00 5.28
CA ALA A 42 -9.63 -3.93 6.41
C ALA A 42 -8.89 -3.39 7.64
N ILE A 43 -7.81 -2.64 7.44
CA ILE A 43 -7.09 -1.93 8.50
C ILE A 43 -6.76 -0.50 8.08
N LYS A 44 -6.76 0.42 9.04
CA LYS A 44 -6.50 1.86 8.80
C LYS A 44 -5.01 2.24 8.77
N GLY A 45 -4.10 1.33 9.11
CA GLY A 45 -2.66 1.61 9.19
C GLY A 45 -2.27 2.62 10.28
N LYS A 46 -2.92 2.57 11.45
CA LYS A 46 -2.73 3.58 12.51
C LYS A 46 -1.53 3.33 13.44
N ARG A 47 -1.05 2.09 13.56
CA ARG A 47 -0.03 1.69 14.56
C ARG A 47 0.94 0.65 14.01
N GLY A 48 2.11 0.55 14.63
CA GLY A 48 3.15 -0.44 14.34
C GLY A 48 3.57 -0.45 12.88
N ARG A 49 3.87 -1.65 12.37
CA ARG A 49 4.32 -1.85 10.99
C ARG A 49 3.35 -1.31 9.94
N ALA A 50 2.05 -1.38 10.20
CA ALA A 50 1.03 -0.86 9.29
C ALA A 50 1.07 0.68 9.17
N ARG A 51 1.51 1.39 10.22
CA ARG A 51 1.73 2.85 10.17
C ARG A 51 2.95 3.20 9.34
N GLU A 52 4.06 2.48 9.52
CA GLU A 52 5.28 2.67 8.75
C GLU A 52 5.02 2.48 7.25
N LEU A 53 4.33 1.41 6.88
CA LEU A 53 3.97 1.11 5.49
C LEU A 53 3.05 2.18 4.90
N LYS A 54 2.08 2.67 5.67
CA LYS A 54 1.22 3.78 5.25
C LYS A 54 2.02 5.06 5.02
N ASN A 55 2.96 5.39 5.90
CA ASN A 55 3.83 6.56 5.76
C ASN A 55 4.69 6.47 4.49
N LEU A 56 5.25 5.29 4.20
CA LEU A 56 5.97 5.03 2.96
C LEU A 56 5.12 5.30 1.71
N LEU A 57 3.86 4.84 1.71
CA LEU A 57 2.94 5.11 0.60
C LEU A 57 2.60 6.60 0.44
N MET A 58 2.48 7.34 1.54
CA MET A 58 2.25 8.79 1.52
C MET A 58 3.46 9.55 0.99
N GLN A 59 4.67 9.20 1.45
CA GLN A 59 5.92 9.82 1.00
C GLN A 59 6.16 9.67 -0.51
N GLU A 60 5.78 8.51 -1.07
CA GLU A 60 5.91 8.24 -2.51
C GLU A 60 4.71 8.75 -3.32
N GLY A 61 3.72 9.38 -2.67
CA GLY A 61 2.55 9.96 -3.33
C GLY A 61 1.59 8.93 -3.94
N PHE A 62 1.53 7.72 -3.38
CA PHE A 62 0.52 6.72 -3.77
C PHE A 62 -0.80 6.90 -3.03
N ILE A 63 -0.78 7.46 -1.84
CA ILE A 63 -1.98 7.79 -1.06
C ILE A 63 -1.83 9.17 -0.43
N ALA A 64 -2.95 9.84 -0.17
CA ALA A 64 -3.02 11.13 0.52
C ALA A 64 -3.32 10.96 2.01
#